data_AF-A0A2S4N4R8-F1
#
_entry.id   AF-A0A2S4N4R8-F1
#
_cell.length_a   1.000
_cell.length_b   1.000
_cell.length_c   1.000
_cell.angle_alpha   90.00
_cell.angle_beta   90.00
_cell.angle_gamma   90.00
#
_symmetry.space_group_name_H-M   'P 1'
#
loop_
_entity.id
_entity.type
_entity.pdbx_description
1 polymer ?
#
loop_
_entity_poly.entity_id
_entity_poly.type
_entity_poly.pdbx_seq_one_letter_code
_entity_poly.pdbx_strand_id
1 'polypeptide(L)'
;MILLKAYQYFFYKLYSFYENSTYSRWWSDWKAYITILALSIWLYCAIDTCYHYFFDVPMVSSDDTIDLGMLIFGFIVSVINWYLFIFQNKWKAIVEEFDKLSIKENRIGGIIVWVVIISIIVFYWFYSIPLLGKLKYE
;
A
#
# COMPACT_ATOMS: atom_id res chain seq x y z
N MET A 1 -10.94 11.01 -11.65
CA MET A 1 -10.05 10.64 -12.78
C MET A 1 -8.57 10.80 -12.43
N ILE A 2 -8.14 11.92 -11.84
CA ILE A 2 -6.71 12.17 -11.48
C ILE A 2 -6.18 11.19 -10.43
N LEU A 3 -6.90 10.97 -9.32
CA LEU A 3 -6.48 10.05 -8.25
C LEU A 3 -6.33 8.60 -8.74
N LEU A 4 -7.25 8.14 -9.59
CA LEU A 4 -7.16 6.80 -10.18
C LEU A 4 -5.90 6.66 -11.04
N LYS A 5 -5.59 7.65 -11.90
CA LYS A 5 -4.37 7.65 -12.70
C LYS A 5 -3.11 7.68 -11.83
N ALA A 6 -3.10 8.47 -10.75
CA ALA A 6 -1.99 8.47 -9.80
C ALA A 6 -1.81 7.10 -9.13
N TYR A 7 -2.90 6.43 -8.79
CA TYR A 7 -2.88 5.09 -8.20
C TYR A 7 -2.40 4.01 -9.20
N GLN A 8 -2.83 4.10 -10.46
CA GLN A 8 -2.34 3.24 -11.53
C GLN A 8 -0.85 3.50 -11.82
N TYR A 9 -0.40 4.75 -11.77
CA TYR A 9 1.01 5.11 -11.88
C TYR A 9 1.84 4.56 -10.71
N PHE A 10 1.29 4.61 -9.49
CA PHE A 10 1.92 4.01 -8.30
C PHE A 10 2.14 2.50 -8.51
N PHE A 11 1.12 1.78 -9.00
CA PHE A 11 1.23 0.38 -9.40
C PHE A 11 2.28 0.17 -10.48
N TYR A 12 2.26 0.99 -11.55
CA TYR A 12 3.24 0.90 -12.63
C TYR A 12 4.68 1.03 -12.13
N LYS A 13 4.96 1.96 -11.20
CA LYS A 13 6.31 2.14 -10.67
C LYS A 13 6.79 0.94 -9.86
N LEU A 14 5.91 0.31 -9.08
CA LEU A 14 6.22 -0.94 -8.39
C LEU A 14 6.41 -2.09 -9.39
N TYR A 15 5.54 -2.20 -10.39
CA TYR A 15 5.68 -3.19 -11.46
C TYR A 15 7.02 -3.06 -12.16
N SER A 16 7.36 -1.85 -12.62
CA SER A 16 8.61 -1.53 -13.31
C SER A 16 9.83 -1.81 -12.42
N PHE A 17 9.74 -1.57 -11.11
CA PHE A 17 10.80 -1.93 -10.17
C PHE A 17 11.03 -3.45 -10.11
N TYR A 18 9.96 -4.25 -10.00
CA TYR A 18 10.08 -5.70 -9.99
C TYR A 18 10.54 -6.28 -11.34
N GLU A 19 10.03 -5.73 -12.44
CA GLU A 19 10.38 -6.17 -13.80
C GLU A 19 11.84 -5.89 -14.14
N ASN A 20 12.38 -4.76 -13.67
CA ASN A 20 13.78 -4.40 -13.86
C ASN A 20 14.72 -5.08 -12.86
N SER A 21 14.19 -5.81 -11.87
CA SER A 21 15.02 -6.53 -10.90
C SER A 21 15.72 -7.73 -11.56
N THR A 22 17.03 -7.87 -11.35
CA THR A 22 17.83 -8.98 -11.92
C THR A 22 17.37 -10.35 -11.42
N TYR A 23 16.85 -10.40 -10.19
CA TYR A 23 16.57 -11.65 -9.49
C TYR A 23 15.11 -12.12 -9.59
N SER A 24 14.17 -11.28 -10.04
CA SER A 24 12.75 -11.57 -9.82
C SER A 24 11.80 -10.92 -10.84
N ARG A 25 12.04 -11.17 -12.13
CA ARG A 25 11.20 -10.66 -13.23
C ARG A 25 9.85 -11.36 -13.38
N TRP A 26 9.69 -12.59 -12.90
CA TRP A 26 8.40 -13.27 -12.99
C TRP A 26 7.38 -12.64 -12.05
N TRP A 27 6.10 -12.58 -12.46
CA TRP A 27 4.98 -12.18 -11.60
C TRP A 27 5.14 -10.76 -11.01
N SER A 28 5.78 -9.85 -11.76
CA SER A 28 5.96 -8.45 -11.35
C SER A 28 4.64 -7.74 -11.05
N ASP A 29 3.57 -8.12 -11.75
CA ASP A 29 2.20 -7.66 -11.56
C ASP A 29 1.65 -8.06 -10.19
N TRP A 30 1.75 -9.34 -9.83
CA TRP A 30 1.32 -9.83 -8.52
C TRP A 30 2.17 -9.27 -7.38
N LYS A 31 3.48 -9.10 -7.58
CA LYS A 31 4.35 -8.48 -6.56
C LYS A 31 3.97 -7.02 -6.32
N ALA A 32 3.77 -6.25 -7.38
CA ALA A 32 3.30 -4.87 -7.27
C ALA A 32 1.95 -4.79 -6.56
N TYR A 33 1.01 -5.67 -6.91
CA TYR A 33 -0.29 -5.80 -6.24
C TYR A 33 -0.16 -6.09 -4.74
N ILE A 34 0.63 -7.11 -4.37
CA ILE A 34 0.85 -7.50 -2.96
C ILE A 34 1.52 -6.36 -2.18
N THR A 35 2.50 -5.67 -2.79
CA THR A 35 3.18 -4.53 -2.14
C THR A 35 2.22 -3.39 -1.86
N ILE A 36 1.34 -3.04 -2.81
CA ILE A 36 0.29 -2.05 -2.57
C ILE A 36 -0.63 -2.49 -1.43
N LEU A 37 -1.04 -3.76 -1.42
CA LEU A 37 -1.90 -4.30 -0.38
C LEU A 37 -1.25 -4.21 1.00
N ALA A 38 0.02 -4.60 1.12
CA ALA A 38 0.79 -4.50 2.37
C ALA A 38 0.93 -3.05 2.84
N LEU A 39 1.24 -2.12 1.93
CA LEU A 39 1.35 -0.69 2.25
C LEU A 39 0.02 -0.11 2.74
N SER A 40 -1.10 -0.49 2.11
CA SER A 40 -2.44 -0.06 2.53
C SER A 40 -2.80 -0.58 3.92
N ILE A 41 -2.45 -1.83 4.24
CA ILE A 41 -2.68 -2.42 5.56
C ILE A 41 -1.82 -1.70 6.62
N TRP A 42 -0.53 -1.49 6.36
CA TRP A 42 0.34 -0.75 7.29
C TRP A 42 -0.14 0.67 7.52
N LEU A 43 -0.57 1.37 6.47
CA LEU A 43 -1.12 2.71 6.60
C LEU A 43 -2.40 2.71 7.45
N TYR A 44 -3.30 1.75 7.24
CA TYR A 44 -4.51 1.60 8.05
C TYR A 44 -4.19 1.35 9.52
N CYS A 45 -3.34 0.35 9.82
CA CYS A 45 -2.92 0.06 11.19
C CYS A 45 -2.25 1.27 11.86
N ALA A 46 -1.47 2.04 11.09
CA ALA A 46 -0.83 3.24 11.61
C ALA A 46 -1.83 4.33 12.00
N ILE A 47 -2.83 4.57 11.14
CA ILE A 47 -3.89 5.53 11.41
C ILE A 47 -4.74 5.08 12.60
N ASP A 48 -5.10 3.80 12.65
CA ASP A 48 -5.91 3.22 13.74
C ASP A 48 -5.20 3.32 15.10
N THR A 49 -3.91 2.99 15.15
CA THR A 49 -3.09 3.15 16.37
C THR A 49 -3.04 4.61 16.81
N CYS A 50 -2.85 5.53 15.86
CA CYS A 50 -2.83 6.97 16.17
C CYS A 50 -4.18 7.46 16.69
N TYR A 51 -5.29 6.98 16.11
CA TYR A 51 -6.63 7.33 16.56
C TYR A 51 -6.85 6.95 18.03
N HIS A 52 -6.57 5.70 18.40
CA HIS A 52 -6.70 5.25 19.78
C HIS A 52 -5.81 6.05 20.75
N TYR A 53 -4.57 6.34 20.33
CA TYR A 53 -3.64 7.11 21.15
C TYR A 53 -4.08 8.56 21.38
N PHE A 54 -4.46 9.28 20.32
CA PHE A 54 -4.77 10.71 20.41
C PHE A 54 -6.13 10.99 21.06
N PHE A 55 -7.09 10.09 20.92
CA PHE A 55 -8.42 10.24 21.48
C PHE A 55 -8.61 9.51 22.82
N ASP A 56 -7.55 8.86 23.34
CA ASP A 56 -7.57 8.08 24.59
C ASP A 56 -8.71 7.03 24.60
N VAL A 57 -9.03 6.51 23.42
CA VAL A 57 -10.02 5.44 23.23
C VAL A 57 -9.31 4.12 23.49
N PRO A 58 -9.81 3.29 24.43
CA PRO A 58 -9.19 2.00 24.69
C PRO A 58 -9.27 1.12 23.44
N MET A 59 -8.17 0.43 23.16
CA MET A 59 -8.11 -0.54 22.08
C MET A 59 -8.60 -1.89 22.63
N VAL A 60 -9.48 -2.56 21.89
CA VAL A 60 -9.94 -3.90 22.27
C VAL A 60 -8.74 -4.85 22.26
N SER A 61 -8.41 -5.44 23.41
CA SER A 61 -7.31 -6.41 23.50
C SER A 61 -7.65 -7.67 22.69
N SER A 62 -6.76 -8.01 21.76
CA SER A 62 -6.90 -9.19 20.89
C SER A 62 -6.42 -10.46 21.60
N ASP A 63 -6.88 -10.71 22.83
CA ASP A 63 -6.41 -11.87 23.59
C ASP A 63 -6.84 -13.20 22.95
N ASP A 64 -7.87 -13.21 22.09
CA ASP A 64 -8.23 -14.39 21.27
C ASP A 64 -9.04 -14.08 19.98
N THR A 65 -9.39 -12.82 19.71
CA THR A 65 -10.22 -12.45 18.57
C THR A 65 -9.40 -11.77 17.49
N ILE A 66 -9.42 -12.36 16.28
CA ILE A 66 -8.91 -11.69 15.08
C ILE A 66 -9.69 -10.38 14.92
N ASP A 67 -8.99 -9.25 14.76
CA ASP A 67 -9.62 -7.97 14.46
C ASP A 67 -10.42 -8.07 13.16
N LEU A 68 -11.73 -8.21 13.31
CA LEU A 68 -12.68 -8.38 12.22
C LEU A 68 -12.72 -7.12 11.34
N GLY A 69 -12.46 -5.94 11.91
CA GLY A 69 -12.36 -4.68 11.18
C GLY A 69 -11.17 -4.69 10.22
N MET A 70 -10.00 -5.09 10.71
CA MET A 70 -8.80 -5.26 9.88
C MET A 70 -9.00 -6.29 8.76
N LEU A 71 -9.64 -7.43 9.06
CA LEU A 71 -9.94 -8.45 8.05
C LEU A 71 -10.88 -7.92 6.96
N ILE A 72 -11.96 -7.25 7.34
CA ILE A 72 -12.92 -6.66 6.40
C ILE A 72 -12.23 -5.61 5.53
N PHE A 73 -11.44 -4.72 6.14
CA PHE A 73 -10.69 -3.70 5.41
C PHE A 73 -9.71 -4.34 4.41
N GLY A 74 -8.91 -5.30 4.86
CA GLY A 74 -7.97 -6.03 4.01
C GLY A 74 -8.66 -6.73 2.85
N PHE A 75 -9.82 -7.37 3.09
CA PHE A 75 -10.61 -8.01 2.05
C PHE A 75 -11.14 -7.01 1.03
N ILE A 76 -11.73 -5.90 1.47
CA ILE A 76 -12.27 -4.86 0.57
C ILE A 76 -11.15 -4.27 -0.30
N VAL A 77 -10.02 -3.89 0.31
CA VAL A 77 -8.87 -3.34 -0.41
C VAL A 77 -8.31 -4.35 -1.41
N SER A 78 -8.22 -5.62 -1.03
CA SER A 78 -7.81 -6.73 -1.91
C SER A 78 -8.71 -6.82 -3.14
N VAL A 79 -10.03 -6.89 -2.95
CA VAL A 79 -11.01 -7.02 -4.04
C VAL A 79 -10.95 -5.80 -4.98
N ILE A 80 -10.87 -4.59 -4.43
CA ILE A 80 -10.78 -3.36 -5.23
C ILE A 80 -9.49 -3.36 -6.06
N ASN A 81 -8.34 -3.63 -5.44
CA ASN A 81 -7.06 -3.66 -6.12
C ASN A 81 -7.01 -4.75 -7.19
N TRP A 82 -7.60 -5.91 -6.91
CA TRP A 82 -7.67 -7.00 -7.87
C TRP A 82 -8.50 -6.59 -9.08
N TYR A 83 -9.65 -5.96 -8.87
CA TYR A 83 -10.50 -5.46 -9.96
C TYR A 83 -9.84 -4.36 -10.81
N LEU A 84 -9.04 -3.50 -10.17
CA LEU A 84 -8.36 -2.38 -10.82
C LEU A 84 -7.13 -2.82 -11.64
N PHE A 85 -6.35 -3.76 -11.11
CA PHE A 85 -5.04 -4.10 -11.69
C PHE A 85 -5.02 -5.47 -12.36
N ILE A 86 -5.54 -6.50 -11.72
CA ILE A 86 -5.35 -7.90 -12.13
C ILE A 86 -6.48 -8.38 -13.05
N PHE A 87 -7.74 -8.04 -12.71
CA PHE A 87 -8.91 -8.49 -13.45
C PHE A 87 -8.80 -8.13 -14.93
N GLN A 88 -9.03 -9.13 -15.80
CA GLN A 88 -8.92 -9.00 -17.25
C GLN A 88 -7.55 -8.48 -17.74
N ASN A 89 -6.47 -8.70 -16.99
CA ASN A 89 -5.12 -8.24 -17.32
C ASN A 89 -5.01 -6.73 -17.54
N LYS A 90 -5.82 -5.92 -16.83
CA LYS A 90 -5.78 -4.45 -16.92
C LYS A 90 -4.39 -3.86 -16.67
N TRP A 91 -3.56 -4.52 -15.89
CA TRP A 91 -2.16 -4.16 -15.66
C TRP A 91 -1.38 -3.95 -16.97
N LYS A 92 -1.66 -4.72 -18.03
CA LYS A 92 -0.98 -4.57 -19.33
C LYS A 92 -1.25 -3.21 -19.95
N ALA A 93 -2.51 -2.76 -19.93
CA ALA A 93 -2.89 -1.45 -20.44
C ALA A 93 -2.28 -0.31 -19.62
N ILE A 94 -2.19 -0.49 -18.29
CA ILE A 94 -1.52 0.47 -17.40
C ILE A 94 -0.04 0.60 -17.75
N VAL A 95 0.66 -0.53 -17.94
CA VAL A 95 2.07 -0.52 -18.33
C VAL A 95 2.26 0.15 -19.69
N GLU A 96 1.44 -0.20 -20.68
CA GLU A 96 1.52 0.38 -22.02
C GLU A 96 1.24 1.90 -22.03
N GLU A 97 0.35 2.40 -21.17
CA GLU A 97 0.08 3.83 -21.01
C GLU A 97 1.31 4.56 -20.44
N PHE A 98 1.90 4.04 -19.36
CA PHE A 98 2.95 4.75 -18.63
C PHE A 98 4.37 4.52 -19.16
N ASP A 99 4.62 3.47 -19.95
CA ASP A 99 5.88 3.29 -20.69
C ASP A 99 6.10 4.38 -21.75
N LYS A 100 5.03 5.06 -22.18
CA LYS A 100 5.08 6.18 -23.14
C LYS A 100 5.50 7.51 -22.50
N LEU A 101 5.66 7.57 -21.17
CA LEU A 101 6.06 8.79 -20.47
C LEU A 101 7.50 9.21 -20.82
N SER A 102 7.75 10.53 -20.83
CA SER A 102 9.11 11.03 -20.98
C SER A 102 9.99 10.66 -19.79
N ILE A 103 11.30 10.54 -20.02
CA ILE A 103 12.29 10.21 -18.98
C ILE A 103 12.19 11.17 -17.77
N LYS A 104 11.94 12.46 -18.04
CA LYS A 104 11.84 13.49 -16.99
C LYS A 104 10.62 13.27 -16.11
N GLU A 105 9.45 13.05 -16.72
CA GLU A 105 8.19 12.81 -16.00
C GLU A 105 8.27 11.53 -15.17
N ASN A 106 8.80 10.45 -15.78
CA ASN A 106 8.93 9.17 -15.09
C ASN A 106 9.90 9.22 -13.90
N ARG A 107 10.92 10.09 -13.97
CA ARG A 107 11.87 10.30 -12.85
C ARG A 107 11.22 11.06 -11.71
N ILE A 108 10.53 12.17 -11.99
CA ILE A 108 9.85 12.98 -10.96
C ILE A 108 8.76 12.16 -10.27
N GLY A 109 7.89 11.53 -11.06
CA GLY A 109 6.84 10.67 -10.51
C GLY A 109 7.41 9.49 -9.72
N GLY A 110 8.52 8.90 -10.18
CA GLY A 110 9.18 7.83 -9.44
C GLY A 110 9.72 8.27 -8.08
N ILE A 111 10.31 9.46 -7.98
CA ILE A 111 10.77 10.01 -6.69
C ILE A 111 9.58 10.16 -5.74
N ILE A 112 8.46 10.71 -6.22
CA ILE A 112 7.24 10.88 -5.41
C ILE A 112 6.74 9.53 -4.87
N VAL A 113 6.65 8.51 -5.74
CA VAL A 113 6.21 7.16 -5.32
C VAL A 113 7.12 6.59 -4.23
N TRP A 114 8.44 6.67 -4.40
CA TRP A 114 9.38 6.15 -3.40
C TRP A 114 9.35 6.92 -2.08
N VAL A 115 9.20 8.25 -2.13
CA VAL A 115 9.03 9.07 -0.91
C VAL A 115 7.78 8.66 -0.16
N VAL A 116 6.66 8.42 -0.85
CA VAL A 116 5.42 7.95 -0.22
C VAL A 116 5.61 6.58 0.44
N ILE A 117 6.21 5.61 -0.28
CA ILE A 117 6.49 4.27 0.25
C ILE A 117 7.36 4.35 1.52
N ILE A 118 8.47 5.09 1.45
CA ILE A 118 9.38 5.25 2.58
C ILE A 118 8.66 5.93 3.76
N SER A 119 7.84 6.94 3.49
CA SER A 119 7.08 7.63 4.54
C SER A 119 6.10 6.69 5.25
N ILE A 120 5.38 5.83 4.51
CA ILE A 120 4.47 4.83 5.09
C ILE A 120 5.25 3.84 5.95
N ILE A 121 6.36 3.31 5.44
CA ILE A 121 7.19 2.34 6.16
C ILE A 121 7.76 2.97 7.44
N VAL A 122 8.34 4.17 7.33
CA VAL A 122 8.93 4.86 8.48
C VAL A 122 7.87 5.17 9.53
N PHE A 123 6.73 5.70 9.10
CA PHE A 123 5.63 6.03 10.00
C PHE A 123 5.08 4.79 10.71
N TYR A 124 4.88 3.69 9.99
CA TYR A 124 4.40 2.45 10.60
C TYR A 124 5.41 1.87 11.61
N TRP A 125 6.66 1.65 11.18
CA TRP A 125 7.64 0.94 12.02
C TRP A 125 8.20 1.78 13.16
N PHE A 126 8.48 3.07 12.95
CA PHE A 126 9.14 3.91 13.95
C PHE A 126 8.16 4.72 14.80
N TYR A 127 6.94 4.98 14.33
CA TYR A 127 5.95 5.76 15.07
C TYR A 127 4.81 4.89 15.59
N SER A 128 4.10 4.19 14.70
CA SER A 128 2.92 3.40 15.09
C SER A 128 3.26 2.24 16.03
N ILE A 129 4.25 1.41 15.72
CA ILE A 129 4.53 0.23 16.55
C ILE A 129 4.91 0.62 18.00
N PRO A 130 5.81 1.59 18.24
CA PRO A 130 6.12 2.03 19.61
C PRO A 130 4.94 2.65 20.36
N LEU A 131 3.93 3.18 19.65
CA LEU A 131 2.72 3.73 20.26
C LEU A 131 1.80 2.65 20.84
N LEU A 132 1.79 1.45 20.25
CA LEU A 132 0.98 0.33 20.75
C LEU A 132 1.27 0.06 22.24
N GLY A 133 2.54 0.04 22.64
CA GLY A 133 2.92 -0.16 24.05
C GLY A 133 2.52 0.95 25.02
N LYS A 134 1.91 2.05 24.53
CA LYS A 134 1.41 3.17 25.33
C LYS A 134 -0.11 3.27 25.34
N LEU A 135 -0.80 2.40 24.61
CA LEU A 135 -2.26 2.40 24.55
C LEU A 135 -2.87 1.81 25.82
N LYS A 136 -4.10 2.25 26.11
CA LYS A 136 -4.97 1.56 27.06
C LYS A 136 -5.67 0.44 26.32
N TYR A 137 -5.77 -0.70 26.99
CA TYR A 137 -6.46 -1.87 26.48
C TYR A 137 -7.70 -2.13 27.34
N GLU A 138 -8.82 -2.43 26.70
CA GLU A 138 -10.03 -2.95 27.34
C GLU A 138 -9.89 -4.44 27.69
#